data_AF-A0A9C7PV21-F1
#
_entry.id   AF-A0A9C7PV21-F1
#
_cell.length_a   1.000
_cell.length_b   1.000
_cell.length_c   1.000
_cell.angle_alpha   90.00
_cell.angle_beta   90.00
_cell.angle_gamma   90.00
#
_symmetry.space_group_name_H-M   'P 1'
#
loop_
_entity.id
_entity.type
_entity.pdbx_description
1 polymer ?
#
loop_
_entity_poly.entity_id
_entity_poly.type
_entity_poly.pdbx_seq_one_letter_code
_entity_poly.pdbx_strand_id
1 'polypeptide(L)'
;MTCGFVCGLHHPKVVGVHREKAVSVCKQNHTFLSGSKQVNFYGNTLQKPIFPKPRQINLMMIISNGSRFPDDVTFTTLQEGQVKEMKASEIFNGKKVVIFGVPGAFTPSCSDKHLPGFADNFDKFKEKGIDTVICLAANDPYVMNAWAKQKGVEGKILMLSDGSGAVLEELGLSVNTGNFGGRRARRFSAYVENGVVKNLNLENGTSFTEVSAAERVLSQIG
;
A
#
# COMPACT_ATOMS: atom_id res chain seq x y z
N MET A 1 -55.20 18.61 30.59
CA MET A 1 -55.48 19.29 29.32
C MET A 1 -54.14 19.57 28.64
N THR A 2 -53.34 18.62 28.15
CA THR A 2 -53.53 17.63 27.06
C THR A 2 -54.12 18.23 25.79
N CYS A 3 -53.25 18.50 24.82
CA CYS A 3 -53.60 18.59 23.41
C CYS A 3 -52.72 17.58 22.67
N GLY A 4 -53.33 16.53 22.14
CA GLY A 4 -52.71 15.54 21.29
C GLY A 4 -53.08 15.79 19.83
N PHE A 5 -52.24 15.29 18.92
CA PHE A 5 -52.62 15.05 17.54
C PHE A 5 -52.22 13.62 17.17
N VAL A 6 -53.21 12.90 16.65
CA VAL A 6 -53.20 11.51 16.22
C VAL A 6 -52.84 11.45 14.74
N CYS A 7 -51.98 10.52 14.34
CA CYS A 7 -52.17 9.78 13.09
C CYS A 7 -51.30 8.51 13.10
N GLY A 8 -51.95 7.34 13.19
CA GLY A 8 -51.32 6.04 12.96
C GLY A 8 -51.60 5.57 11.54
N LEU A 9 -50.78 4.64 11.03
CA LEU A 9 -51.03 3.69 9.93
C LEU A 9 -49.78 2.76 9.86
N HIS A 10 -49.80 1.60 10.50
CA HIS A 10 -50.03 0.26 9.93
C HIS A 10 -49.17 -0.13 8.70
N HIS A 11 -48.29 -1.11 8.91
CA HIS A 11 -47.50 -1.86 7.92
C HIS A 11 -48.36 -2.62 6.90
N PRO A 12 -47.78 -2.93 5.72
CA PRO A 12 -47.62 -4.35 5.41
C PRO A 12 -46.27 -4.74 4.79
N LYS A 13 -46.13 -6.06 4.67
CA LYS A 13 -44.94 -6.90 4.59
C LYS A 13 -44.28 -6.96 3.20
N VAL A 14 -42.99 -7.30 3.24
CA VAL A 14 -42.11 -7.66 2.12
C VAL A 14 -42.46 -9.07 1.59
N VAL A 15 -42.55 -9.21 0.27
CA VAL A 15 -42.46 -10.49 -0.46
C VAL A 15 -41.57 -10.25 -1.68
N GLY A 16 -40.52 -11.06 -1.83
CA GLY A 16 -39.58 -10.99 -2.97
C GLY A 16 -40.09 -11.69 -4.22
N VAL A 17 -39.29 -11.62 -5.30
CA VAL A 17 -38.98 -12.68 -6.30
C VAL A 17 -38.30 -12.07 -7.55
N HIS A 18 -37.12 -12.62 -7.85
CA HIS A 18 -36.40 -12.86 -9.13
C HIS A 18 -36.34 -11.88 -10.32
N ARG A 19 -35.09 -11.73 -10.83
CA ARG A 19 -34.54 -11.76 -12.21
C ARG A 19 -35.48 -11.30 -13.35
N GLU A 20 -35.10 -10.48 -14.32
CA GLU A 20 -34.02 -10.72 -15.30
C GLU A 20 -33.86 -9.51 -16.25
N LYS A 21 -32.80 -9.52 -17.06
CA LYS A 21 -32.29 -8.46 -17.95
C LYS A 21 -33.28 -7.98 -19.03
N ALA A 22 -33.15 -6.72 -19.46
CA ALA A 22 -33.42 -6.33 -20.85
C ALA A 22 -32.57 -5.11 -21.28
N VAL A 23 -31.60 -5.38 -22.16
CA VAL A 23 -30.83 -4.42 -22.95
C VAL A 23 -31.76 -3.93 -24.07
N SER A 24 -31.87 -2.61 -24.23
CA SER A 24 -32.62 -1.98 -25.32
C SER A 24 -31.88 -2.16 -26.65
N VAL A 25 -32.52 -2.86 -27.59
CA VAL A 25 -32.08 -3.01 -28.99
C VAL A 25 -32.82 -1.97 -29.83
N CYS A 26 -32.04 -1.10 -30.47
CA CYS A 26 -32.53 -0.14 -31.45
C CYS A 26 -32.92 -0.90 -32.74
N LYS A 27 -34.20 -0.82 -33.12
CA LYS A 27 -34.74 -1.32 -34.39
C LYS A 27 -34.48 -0.29 -35.48
N GLN A 28 -33.83 -0.69 -36.57
CA GLN A 28 -34.01 -0.05 -37.87
C GLN A 28 -34.39 -1.09 -38.92
N ASN A 29 -35.56 -0.88 -39.48
CA ASN A 29 -36.17 -1.63 -40.57
C ASN A 29 -35.45 -1.33 -41.88
N HIS A 30 -34.99 -2.36 -42.62
CA HIS A 30 -34.92 -2.25 -44.06
C HIS A 30 -35.34 -3.57 -44.73
N THR A 31 -36.22 -3.38 -45.70
CA THR A 31 -37.04 -4.31 -46.46
C THR A 31 -36.21 -5.27 -47.32
N PHE A 32 -36.59 -6.54 -47.32
CA PHE A 32 -36.07 -7.57 -48.22
C PHE A 32 -36.52 -7.30 -49.67
N LEU A 33 -35.57 -7.20 -50.60
CA LEU A 33 -35.83 -7.41 -52.03
C LEU A 33 -34.87 -8.48 -52.55
N SER A 34 -35.48 -9.51 -53.13
CA SER A 34 -34.85 -10.67 -53.74
C SER A 34 -33.97 -10.27 -54.92
N GLY A 35 -32.71 -10.68 -54.91
CA GLY A 35 -31.79 -10.50 -56.03
C GLY A 35 -30.56 -11.39 -55.85
N SER A 36 -30.48 -12.42 -56.69
CA SER A 36 -29.37 -13.37 -56.80
C SER A 36 -28.00 -12.69 -56.90
N LYS A 37 -27.11 -12.99 -55.95
CA LYS A 37 -25.66 -13.15 -56.13
C LYS A 37 -25.09 -13.76 -54.83
N GLN A 38 -24.67 -15.02 -54.89
CA GLN A 38 -23.80 -15.59 -53.88
C GLN A 38 -22.50 -14.78 -53.86
N VAL A 39 -22.27 -14.03 -52.79
CA VAL A 39 -20.96 -13.47 -52.50
C VAL A 39 -20.26 -14.48 -51.61
N ASN A 40 -19.37 -15.27 -52.20
CA ASN A 40 -18.42 -16.10 -51.46
C ASN A 40 -17.47 -15.17 -50.70
N PHE A 41 -17.67 -15.02 -49.40
CA PHE A 41 -16.63 -14.49 -48.51
C PHE A 41 -15.63 -15.62 -48.24
N TYR A 42 -14.65 -15.75 -49.14
CA TYR A 42 -13.44 -16.52 -48.88
C TYR A 42 -12.67 -15.89 -47.72
N GLY A 43 -12.41 -16.70 -46.69
CA GLY A 43 -11.23 -16.65 -45.84
C GLY A 43 -10.91 -15.32 -45.15
N ASN A 44 -11.35 -15.17 -43.91
CA ASN A 44 -10.54 -14.43 -42.95
C ASN A 44 -10.57 -15.13 -41.59
N THR A 45 -9.52 -15.90 -41.33
CA THR A 45 -9.27 -16.52 -40.04
C THR A 45 -9.15 -15.40 -39.01
N LEU A 46 -10.10 -15.32 -38.07
CA LEU A 46 -10.01 -14.42 -36.92
C LEU A 46 -8.76 -14.78 -36.12
N GLN A 47 -7.64 -14.10 -36.39
CA GLN A 47 -6.49 -14.14 -35.50
C GLN A 47 -6.91 -13.48 -34.20
N LYS A 48 -6.96 -14.28 -33.13
CA LYS A 48 -7.14 -13.78 -31.77
C LYS A 48 -6.10 -12.69 -31.52
N PRO A 49 -6.48 -11.56 -30.90
CA PRO A 49 -5.51 -10.53 -30.54
C PRO A 49 -4.41 -11.18 -29.69
N ILE A 50 -3.19 -11.14 -30.19
CA ILE A 50 -2.01 -11.60 -29.47
C ILE A 50 -1.75 -10.52 -28.42
N PHE A 51 -2.30 -10.71 -27.23
CA PHE A 51 -1.87 -9.92 -26.07
C PHE A 51 -0.39 -10.27 -25.81
N PRO A 52 0.51 -9.28 -25.79
CA PRO A 52 1.88 -9.56 -25.37
C PRO A 52 1.80 -10.13 -23.95
N LYS A 53 2.41 -11.30 -23.73
CA LYS A 53 2.57 -11.83 -22.37
C LYS A 53 3.19 -10.72 -21.53
N PRO A 54 2.67 -10.44 -20.31
CA PRO A 54 3.31 -9.47 -19.43
C PRO A 54 4.78 -9.87 -19.33
N ARG A 55 5.68 -8.95 -19.68
CA ARG A 55 7.11 -9.14 -19.44
C ARG A 55 7.23 -9.52 -17.98
N GLN A 56 7.72 -10.72 -17.71
CA GLN A 56 8.11 -11.11 -16.38
C GLN A 56 9.31 -10.22 -16.04
N ILE A 57 9.03 -9.09 -15.42
CA ILE A 57 10.07 -8.22 -14.86
C ILE A 57 10.71 -9.09 -13.80
N ASN A 58 11.97 -9.47 -14.02
CA ASN A 58 12.75 -10.16 -13.03
C ASN A 58 12.77 -9.24 -11.80
N LEU A 59 12.03 -9.61 -10.76
CA LEU A 59 11.87 -8.82 -9.54
C LEU A 59 13.19 -8.91 -8.75
N MET A 60 14.20 -8.22 -9.24
CA MET A 60 15.50 -8.16 -8.57
C MET A 60 15.30 -7.25 -7.36
N MET A 61 15.33 -7.83 -6.15
CA MET A 61 15.34 -7.01 -4.93
C MET A 61 16.59 -6.13 -4.95
N ILE A 62 16.40 -4.81 -5.06
CA ILE A 62 17.50 -3.84 -5.02
C ILE A 62 18.09 -3.76 -3.62
N ILE A 63 17.25 -3.92 -2.59
CA ILE A 63 17.69 -3.91 -1.19
C ILE A 63 17.87 -5.33 -0.65
N SER A 64 19.06 -5.58 -0.11
CA SER A 64 19.43 -6.80 0.62
C SER A 64 20.54 -6.49 1.64
N ASN A 65 20.91 -7.45 2.50
CA ASN A 65 22.03 -7.25 3.43
C ASN A 65 23.31 -6.94 2.64
N GLY A 66 23.98 -5.83 3.00
CA GLY A 66 25.17 -5.33 2.34
C GLY A 66 24.91 -4.36 1.18
N SER A 67 23.67 -4.25 0.70
CA SER A 67 23.34 -3.28 -0.37
C SER A 67 23.27 -1.87 0.19
N ARG A 68 23.44 -0.88 -0.69
CA ARG A 68 23.26 0.55 -0.39
C ARG A 68 21.86 0.99 -0.82
N PHE A 69 21.21 1.83 -0.01
CA PHE A 69 19.99 2.54 -0.44
C PHE A 69 20.29 3.45 -1.64
N PRO A 70 19.48 3.45 -2.71
CA PRO A 70 19.63 4.39 -3.81
C PRO A 70 19.54 5.83 -3.31
N ASP A 71 20.53 6.67 -3.63
CA ASP A 71 20.66 8.03 -3.07
C ASP A 71 19.59 9.02 -3.57
N ASP A 72 19.02 8.74 -4.75
CA ASP A 72 18.07 9.57 -5.50
C ASP A 72 16.60 9.26 -5.22
N VAL A 73 16.33 8.14 -4.54
CA VAL A 73 14.99 7.82 -4.04
C VAL A 73 14.50 8.92 -3.09
N THR A 74 13.26 9.36 -3.31
CA THR A 74 12.65 10.45 -2.55
C THR A 74 11.37 9.97 -1.89
N PHE A 75 11.24 10.24 -0.59
CA PHE A 75 10.04 10.00 0.21
C PHE A 75 9.34 11.33 0.49
N THR A 76 8.10 11.27 0.96
CA THR A 76 7.38 12.45 1.46
C THR A 76 7.09 12.31 2.95
N THR A 77 6.98 13.42 3.64
CA THR A 77 6.50 13.48 5.03
C THR A 77 5.72 14.77 5.24
N LEU A 78 4.96 14.87 6.33
CA LEU A 78 4.30 16.11 6.71
C LEU A 78 5.09 16.76 7.84
N GLN A 79 5.62 17.97 7.62
CA GLN A 79 6.26 18.79 8.64
C GLN A 79 5.53 20.12 8.70
N GLU A 80 5.09 20.51 9.90
CA GLU A 80 4.39 21.80 10.12
C GLU A 80 3.17 22.01 9.19
N GLY A 81 2.49 20.91 8.85
CA GLY A 81 1.33 20.92 7.96
C GLY A 81 1.66 21.01 6.46
N GLN A 82 2.94 21.10 6.10
CA GLN A 82 3.40 21.12 4.71
C GLN A 82 3.99 19.77 4.32
N VAL A 83 3.72 19.36 3.07
CA VAL A 83 4.37 18.18 2.49
C VAL A 83 5.81 18.55 2.17
N LYS A 84 6.73 17.76 2.70
CA LYS A 84 8.16 17.89 2.48
C LYS A 84 8.70 16.62 1.83
N GLU A 85 9.52 16.81 0.81
CA GLU A 85 10.31 15.74 0.20
C GLU A 85 11.57 15.50 1.02
N MET A 86 11.95 14.23 1.16
CA MET A 86 13.18 13.80 1.82
C MET A 86 13.88 12.76 0.97
N LYS A 87 15.11 13.07 0.55
CA LYS A 87 15.93 12.13 -0.22
C LYS A 87 16.52 11.06 0.68
N ALA A 88 16.63 9.84 0.16
CA ALA A 88 17.27 8.74 0.86
C ALA A 88 18.71 9.08 1.28
N SER A 89 19.47 9.78 0.42
CA SER A 89 20.80 10.28 0.76
C SER A 89 20.82 11.18 2.01
N GLU A 90 19.84 12.07 2.18
CA GLU A 90 19.72 12.93 3.38
C GLU A 90 19.33 12.14 4.63
N ILE A 91 18.56 11.06 4.45
CA ILE A 91 18.07 10.20 5.53
C ILE A 91 19.18 9.27 6.04
N PHE A 92 19.93 8.63 5.15
CA PHE A 92 20.78 7.50 5.50
C PHE A 92 22.30 7.78 5.49
N ASN A 93 22.78 8.77 4.73
CA ASN A 93 24.24 9.00 4.64
C ASN A 93 24.78 9.59 5.94
N GLY A 94 25.89 9.01 6.42
CA GLY A 94 26.53 9.37 7.69
C GLY A 94 25.72 9.05 8.94
N LYS A 95 24.58 8.35 8.83
CA LYS A 95 23.65 8.09 9.94
C LYS A 95 23.43 6.60 10.19
N LYS A 96 23.09 6.27 11.44
CA LYS A 96 22.52 4.99 11.86
C LYS A 96 21.02 5.11 11.93
N VAL A 97 20.32 4.37 11.08
CA VAL A 97 18.87 4.47 10.89
C VAL A 97 18.23 3.12 11.06
N VAL A 98 17.12 3.08 11.80
CA VAL A 98 16.20 1.95 11.80
C VAL A 98 14.99 2.34 10.97
N ILE A 99 14.64 1.52 9.97
CA ILE A 99 13.46 1.74 9.14
C ILE A 99 12.59 0.48 9.13
N PHE A 100 11.29 0.62 9.33
CA PHE A 100 10.34 -0.47 9.20
C PHE A 100 9.19 -0.08 8.28
N GLY A 101 8.75 -1.05 7.47
CA GLY A 101 7.66 -0.90 6.51
C GLY A 101 6.39 -1.58 7.00
N VAL A 102 5.25 -0.91 6.83
CA VAL A 102 3.94 -1.46 7.14
C VAL A 102 2.99 -1.45 5.93
N PRO A 103 2.11 -2.47 5.79
CA PRO A 103 1.14 -2.51 4.71
C PRO A 103 0.22 -1.29 4.65
N GLY A 104 -0.12 -0.69 5.79
CA GLY A 104 -0.87 0.56 5.79
C GLY A 104 -1.19 1.08 7.19
N ALA A 105 -1.28 2.40 7.29
CA ALA A 105 -1.75 3.11 8.46
C ALA A 105 -3.16 2.61 8.87
N PHE A 106 -3.47 2.69 10.17
CA PHE A 106 -4.75 2.29 10.77
C PHE A 106 -5.14 0.80 10.66
N THR A 107 -4.30 -0.07 10.08
CA THR A 107 -4.57 -1.51 10.02
C THR A 107 -4.21 -2.21 11.34
N PRO A 108 -4.91 -3.29 11.77
CA PRO A 108 -4.82 -3.79 13.15
C PRO A 108 -3.39 -4.15 13.61
N SER A 109 -2.70 -5.04 12.90
CA SER A 109 -1.34 -5.46 13.30
C SER A 109 -0.31 -4.34 13.23
N CYS A 110 -0.51 -3.34 12.37
CA CYS A 110 0.38 -2.18 12.28
C CYS A 110 0.15 -1.23 13.45
N SER A 111 -1.11 -1.00 13.79
CA SER A 111 -1.56 -0.06 14.82
C SER A 111 -1.38 -0.58 16.24
N ASP A 112 -1.49 -1.88 16.46
CA ASP A 112 -1.59 -2.45 17.81
C ASP A 112 -0.32 -3.17 18.23
N LYS A 113 0.58 -3.46 17.29
CA LYS A 113 1.83 -4.20 17.57
C LYS A 113 3.04 -3.54 16.95
N HIS A 114 3.08 -3.40 15.62
CA HIS A 114 4.32 -3.08 14.93
C HIS A 114 4.81 -1.65 15.23
N LEU A 115 4.00 -0.62 14.95
CA LEU A 115 4.37 0.77 15.24
C LEU A 115 4.58 1.03 16.75
N PRO A 116 3.68 0.61 17.65
CA PRO A 116 3.89 0.77 19.10
C PRO A 116 5.19 0.11 19.58
N GLY A 117 5.52 -1.10 19.10
CA GLY A 117 6.76 -1.78 19.50
C GLY A 117 8.03 -0.97 19.21
N PHE A 118 8.09 -0.25 18.09
CA PHE A 118 9.22 0.66 17.83
C PHE A 118 9.17 1.93 18.69
N ALA A 119 7.99 2.46 18.98
CA ALA A 119 7.83 3.64 19.82
C ALA A 119 8.17 3.39 21.30
N ASP A 120 7.80 2.21 21.82
CA ASP A 120 8.07 1.78 23.20
C ASP A 120 9.56 1.48 23.41
N ASN A 121 10.26 1.02 22.36
CA ASN A 121 11.69 0.75 22.38
C ASN A 121 12.54 1.93 21.87
N PHE A 122 11.95 3.10 21.63
CA PHE A 122 12.65 4.25 21.03
C PHE A 122 13.90 4.66 21.82
N ASP A 123 13.80 4.74 23.15
CA ASP A 123 14.93 5.15 23.99
C ASP A 123 16.09 4.13 23.93
N LYS A 124 15.79 2.83 23.84
CA LYS A 124 16.82 1.79 23.64
C LYS A 124 17.52 1.91 22.29
N PHE A 125 16.80 2.31 21.24
CA PHE A 125 17.44 2.61 19.95
C PHE A 125 18.38 3.82 20.07
N LYS A 126 17.96 4.88 20.78
CA LYS A 126 18.82 6.04 21.04
C LYS A 126 20.06 5.68 21.86
N GLU A 127 19.92 4.86 22.89
CA GLU A 127 21.06 4.35 23.69
C GLU A 127 22.07 3.57 22.83
N LYS A 128 21.60 2.87 21.80
CA LYS A 128 22.44 2.19 20.80
C LYS A 128 22.99 3.11 19.69
N GLY A 129 22.78 4.42 19.80
CA GLY A 129 23.28 5.40 18.85
C GLY A 129 22.53 5.44 17.53
N ILE A 130 21.26 5.01 17.49
CA ILE A 130 20.40 5.22 16.32
C ILE A 130 20.00 6.69 16.26
N ASP A 131 20.28 7.33 15.12
CA ASP A 131 19.95 8.74 14.86
C ASP A 131 18.46 8.91 14.55
N THR A 132 17.84 7.95 13.87
CA THR A 132 16.45 8.07 13.42
C THR A 132 15.77 6.71 13.34
N VAL A 133 14.54 6.63 13.84
CA VAL A 133 13.64 5.49 13.66
C VAL A 133 12.51 5.92 12.71
N ILE A 134 12.27 5.13 11.66
CA ILE A 134 11.40 5.48 10.53
C ILE A 134 10.30 4.45 10.36
N CYS A 135 9.06 4.90 10.20
CA CYS A 135 7.96 4.09 9.70
C CYS A 135 7.64 4.48 8.24
N LEU A 136 7.70 3.54 7.31
CA LEU A 136 7.37 3.71 5.90
C LEU A 136 6.07 2.99 5.53
N ALA A 137 5.18 3.65 4.80
CA ALA A 137 3.98 3.02 4.25
C ALA A 137 3.56 3.62 2.90
N ALA A 138 2.77 2.84 2.15
CA ALA A 138 2.11 3.30 0.92
C ALA A 138 0.82 4.07 1.21
N ASN A 139 0.93 5.10 2.04
CA ASN A 139 -0.12 6.05 2.38
C ASN A 139 0.42 7.46 2.13
N ASP A 140 -0.46 8.40 1.80
CA ASP A 140 -0.09 9.82 1.66
C ASP A 140 0.38 10.42 3.01
N PRO A 141 1.15 11.53 2.97
CA PRO A 141 1.72 12.13 4.18
C PRO A 141 0.67 12.63 5.17
N TYR A 142 -0.53 12.99 4.72
CA TYR A 142 -1.59 13.45 5.62
C TYR A 142 -2.14 12.30 6.47
N VAL A 143 -2.39 11.15 5.84
CA VAL A 143 -2.81 9.92 6.54
C VAL A 143 -1.72 9.44 7.50
N MET A 144 -0.45 9.44 7.07
CA MET A 144 0.66 9.03 7.93
C MET A 144 0.81 9.96 9.15
N ASN A 145 0.67 11.26 8.97
CA ASN A 145 0.71 12.23 10.07
C ASN A 145 -0.48 12.10 11.03
N ALA A 146 -1.70 11.91 10.51
CA ALA A 146 -2.88 11.70 11.37
C ALA A 146 -2.75 10.40 12.20
N TRP A 147 -2.19 9.35 11.61
CA TRP A 147 -1.92 8.09 12.31
C TRP A 147 -0.86 8.26 13.40
N ALA A 148 0.20 9.03 13.10
CA ALA A 148 1.25 9.35 14.07
C ALA A 148 0.70 10.02 15.33
N LYS A 149 -0.16 11.03 15.13
CA LYS A 149 -0.88 11.76 16.18
C LYS A 149 -1.75 10.81 17.02
N GLN A 150 -2.56 9.99 16.34
CA GLN A 150 -3.43 9.03 17.02
C GLN A 150 -2.64 8.05 17.89
N LYS A 151 -1.45 7.64 17.44
CA LYS A 151 -0.59 6.68 18.14
C LYS A 151 0.38 7.32 19.13
N GLY A 152 0.44 8.65 19.21
CA GLY A 152 1.33 9.37 20.12
C GLY A 152 2.82 9.14 19.84
N VAL A 153 3.17 8.91 18.57
CA VAL A 153 4.56 8.60 18.16
C VAL A 153 5.31 9.81 17.56
N GLU A 154 4.66 10.98 17.53
CA GLU A 154 5.25 12.23 17.08
C GLU A 154 6.52 12.55 17.87
N GLY A 155 7.54 13.06 17.18
CA GLY A 155 8.86 13.36 17.76
C GLY A 155 9.73 12.13 18.07
N LYS A 156 9.17 10.91 18.07
CA LYS A 156 9.92 9.65 18.22
C LYS A 156 10.15 8.97 16.89
N ILE A 157 9.09 8.79 16.11
CA ILE A 157 9.14 8.04 14.85
C ILE A 157 8.95 9.01 13.68
N LEU A 158 9.91 9.02 12.75
CA LEU A 158 9.77 9.73 11.49
C LEU A 158 8.83 8.95 10.57
N MET A 159 7.70 9.55 10.20
CA MET A 159 6.70 8.93 9.36
C MET A 159 6.94 9.30 7.90
N LEU A 160 7.37 8.34 7.10
CA LEU A 160 7.58 8.51 5.67
C LEU A 160 6.45 7.89 4.85
N SER A 161 6.14 8.59 3.77
CA SER A 161 5.08 8.26 2.83
C SER A 161 5.66 7.98 1.45
N ASP A 162 5.27 6.83 0.93
CA ASP A 162 5.43 6.44 -0.48
C ASP A 162 4.03 6.24 -1.08
N GLY A 163 3.27 7.32 -1.26
CA GLY A 163 1.84 7.26 -1.55
C GLY A 163 1.45 6.44 -2.79
N SER A 164 2.36 6.29 -3.78
CA SER A 164 2.16 5.46 -4.97
C SER A 164 2.66 4.02 -4.80
N GLY A 165 3.48 3.75 -3.77
CA GLY A 165 4.20 2.50 -3.60
C GLY A 165 5.36 2.31 -4.59
N ALA A 166 5.72 3.33 -5.38
CA ALA A 166 6.73 3.22 -6.42
C ALA A 166 8.12 2.97 -5.84
N VAL A 167 8.47 3.67 -4.76
CA VAL A 167 9.74 3.48 -4.06
C VAL A 167 9.81 2.08 -3.46
N LEU A 168 8.74 1.62 -2.81
CA LEU A 168 8.67 0.27 -2.27
C LEU A 168 8.82 -0.79 -3.37
N GLU A 169 8.27 -0.57 -4.58
CA GLU A 169 8.47 -1.49 -5.70
C GLU A 169 9.92 -1.49 -6.18
N GLU A 170 10.50 -0.32 -6.38
CA GLU A 170 11.88 -0.14 -6.80
C GLU A 170 12.84 -0.86 -5.84
N LEU A 171 12.65 -0.69 -4.53
CA LEU A 171 13.48 -1.33 -3.51
C LEU A 171 13.26 -2.86 -3.40
N GLY A 172 12.25 -3.42 -4.09
CA GLY A 172 11.84 -4.82 -3.94
C GLY A 172 11.10 -5.11 -2.63
N LEU A 173 10.56 -4.07 -1.99
CA LEU A 173 9.88 -4.11 -0.69
C LEU A 173 8.37 -3.92 -0.80
N SER A 174 7.79 -4.05 -2.00
CA SER A 174 6.34 -3.97 -2.22
C SER A 174 5.67 -5.34 -2.31
N VAL A 175 4.35 -5.35 -2.07
CA VAL A 175 3.45 -6.47 -2.32
C VAL A 175 2.15 -5.93 -2.91
N ASN A 176 1.62 -6.60 -3.92
CA ASN A 176 0.29 -6.27 -4.45
C ASN A 176 -0.79 -6.95 -3.60
N THR A 177 -1.66 -6.13 -3.00
CA THR A 177 -2.74 -6.56 -2.11
C THR A 177 -4.12 -6.50 -2.78
N GLY A 178 -4.19 -6.21 -4.08
CA GLY A 178 -5.44 -6.16 -4.83
C GLY A 178 -6.44 -5.16 -4.23
N ASN A 179 -7.67 -5.62 -4.00
CA ASN A 179 -8.77 -4.78 -3.51
C ASN A 179 -8.56 -4.23 -2.08
N PHE A 180 -7.58 -4.74 -1.33
CA PHE A 180 -7.23 -4.18 -0.02
C PHE A 180 -6.67 -2.75 -0.13
N GLY A 181 -5.95 -2.46 -1.21
CA GLY A 181 -5.35 -1.15 -1.40
C GLY A 181 -4.23 -1.10 -2.43
N GLY A 182 -4.25 -1.97 -3.43
CA GLY A 182 -3.25 -2.02 -4.50
C GLY A 182 -1.85 -2.38 -3.98
N ARG A 183 -0.85 -1.63 -4.44
CA ARG A 183 0.55 -1.82 -4.05
C ARG A 183 0.81 -1.29 -2.64
N ARG A 184 1.28 -2.15 -1.75
CA ARG A 184 1.60 -1.82 -0.35
C ARG A 184 3.02 -2.22 -0.01
N ALA A 185 3.51 -1.78 1.14
CA ALA A 185 4.76 -2.32 1.67
C ALA A 185 4.54 -3.80 2.04
N ARG A 186 5.45 -4.65 1.58
CA ARG A 186 5.75 -5.89 2.30
C ARG A 186 6.16 -5.48 3.72
N ARG A 187 5.76 -6.23 4.74
CA ARG A 187 6.18 -5.89 6.10
C ARG A 187 7.66 -6.22 6.27
N PHE A 188 8.42 -5.25 6.77
CA PHE A 188 9.86 -5.41 6.99
C PHE A 188 10.36 -4.51 8.11
N SER A 189 11.59 -4.78 8.54
CA SER A 189 12.42 -3.86 9.31
C SER A 189 13.85 -3.95 8.81
N ALA A 190 14.61 -2.87 8.88
CA ALA A 190 16.03 -2.86 8.54
C ALA A 190 16.82 -1.95 9.47
N TYR A 191 18.05 -2.36 9.76
CA TYR A 191 19.09 -1.49 10.32
C TYR A 191 20.02 -1.06 9.17
N VAL A 192 20.19 0.24 9.03
CA VAL A 192 20.96 0.89 7.97
C VAL A 192 22.02 1.76 8.61
N GLU A 193 23.26 1.66 8.14
CA GLU A 193 24.37 2.46 8.64
C GLU A 193 25.15 3.06 7.47
N ASN A 194 25.21 4.38 7.44
CA ASN A 194 25.81 5.16 6.36
C ASN A 194 25.29 4.72 4.98
N GLY A 195 23.97 4.61 4.84
CA GLY A 195 23.28 4.15 3.63
C GLY A 195 23.40 2.66 3.31
N VAL A 196 24.19 1.88 4.06
CA VAL A 196 24.36 0.43 3.84
C VAL A 196 23.43 -0.35 4.75
N VAL A 197 22.65 -1.26 4.16
CA VAL A 197 21.74 -2.15 4.88
C VAL A 197 22.56 -3.21 5.61
N LYS A 198 22.62 -3.12 6.93
CA LYS A 198 23.35 -4.07 7.78
C LYS A 198 22.50 -5.31 8.04
N ASN A 199 21.21 -5.09 8.28
CA ASN A 199 20.24 -6.17 8.49
C ASN A 199 18.92 -5.79 7.83
N LEU A 200 18.30 -6.75 7.15
CA LEU A 200 16.98 -6.68 6.57
C LEU A 200 16.17 -7.90 7.05
N ASN A 201 15.06 -7.64 7.72
CA ASN A 201 14.13 -8.65 8.17
C ASN A 201 12.84 -8.51 7.37
N LEU A 202 12.52 -9.53 6.57
CA LEU A 202 11.35 -9.54 5.70
C LEU A 202 10.31 -10.54 6.22
N GLU A 203 9.11 -10.06 6.45
CA GLU A 203 7.96 -10.92 6.76
C GLU A 203 7.46 -11.60 5.48
N ASN A 204 6.62 -12.63 5.62
CA ASN A 204 5.92 -13.20 4.48
C ASN A 204 4.72 -12.30 4.09
N GLY A 205 4.91 -11.48 3.06
CA GLY A 205 3.89 -10.54 2.57
C GLY A 205 3.58 -9.44 3.60
N THR A 206 2.32 -9.36 4.03
CA THR A 206 1.81 -8.33 4.95
C THR A 206 1.68 -8.81 6.40
N SER A 207 1.93 -10.10 6.65
CA SER A 207 1.84 -10.74 7.96
C SER A 207 2.81 -10.11 8.96
N PHE A 208 2.52 -10.28 10.26
CA PHE A 208 3.43 -9.92 11.34
C PHE A 208 3.69 -11.17 12.17
N THR A 209 4.89 -11.73 12.04
CA THR A 209 5.37 -12.93 12.74
C THR A 209 6.56 -12.62 13.64
N GLU A 210 6.73 -11.33 13.99
CA GLU A 210 7.78 -10.79 14.86
C GLU A 210 9.19 -10.82 14.24
N VAL A 211 9.33 -11.32 13.01
CA VAL A 211 10.58 -11.23 12.24
C VAL A 211 10.98 -9.77 12.02
N SER A 212 10.00 -8.88 11.82
CA SER A 212 10.26 -7.44 11.70
C SER A 212 10.11 -6.64 13.01
N ALA A 213 9.96 -7.29 14.17
CA ALA A 213 9.73 -6.60 15.44
C ALA A 213 10.91 -5.72 15.88
N ALA A 214 10.64 -4.72 16.72
CA ALA A 214 11.66 -3.80 17.22
C ALA A 214 12.76 -4.53 18.01
N GLU A 215 12.37 -5.50 18.83
CA GLU A 215 13.26 -6.36 19.62
C GLU A 215 14.23 -7.13 18.73
N ARG A 216 13.75 -7.61 17.57
CA ARG A 216 14.58 -8.29 16.58
C ARG A 216 15.66 -7.35 16.06
N VAL A 217 15.32 -6.11 15.73
CA VAL A 217 16.29 -5.11 15.27
C VAL A 217 17.27 -4.73 16.38
N LEU A 218 16.80 -4.51 17.61
CA LEU A 218 17.65 -4.20 18.76
C LEU A 218 18.73 -5.27 18.98
N SER A 219 18.39 -6.55 18.80
CA SER A 219 19.35 -7.67 18.92
C SER A 219 20.42 -7.69 17.82
N GLN A 220 20.23 -6.94 16.73
CA GLN A 220 21.11 -6.90 15.56
C GLN A 220 22.06 -5.72 15.56
N ILE A 221 21.79 -4.70 16.37
CA ILE A 221 22.64 -3.52 16.50
C ILE A 221 23.72 -3.85 17.53
N GLY A 222 24.99 -3.66 17.14
CA GLY A 222 26.16 -3.87 17.99
C GLY A 222 26.23 -2.98 19.23
#